data_AF-A0A430QBE4-F1
#
_entry.id   AF-A0A430QBE4-F1
#
_cell.length_a   1.000
_cell.length_b   1.000
_cell.length_c   1.000
_cell.angle_alpha   90.00
_cell.angle_beta   90.00
_cell.angle_gamma   90.00
#
_symmetry.space_group_name_H-M   'P 1'
#
loop_
_entity.id
_entity.type
_entity.pdbx_description
1 polymer ?
#
loop_
_entity_poly.entity_id
_entity_poly.type
_entity_poly.pdbx_seq_one_letter_code
_entity_poly.pdbx_strand_id
1 'polypeptide(L)'
;MTAFVMTPLDVVKVRMQDTVLRIIRNEGILSLWSGLSPTLVMTLPQTVIYFTVNDWLKYRVGYTSKTVNKSQVMTSGSFQNFISPKDFLPPLVGGVSRIFAVMAVSPIELLRTKIQARKVLYRDITSLVVTTVKQDGLKSLWLGAGPTLLRDVPYSMVFWLTYDYMKSGFINKQIRTHLLSNSELPATFDRIHFSHAFGFGAAAGFISGVLTHPFDVIKTHRQVDFGKYSVSFNHLHPTSTWTLLHNLYIKNGLPALFSGFTPRIIKTTSASAIMIAVFESLKEKVVNIGTI
;
A
#
# COMPACT_ATOMS: atom_id res chain seq x y z
N MET A 1 21.11 19.95 17.90
CA MET A 1 20.47 19.37 16.70
C MET A 1 19.12 18.70 17.00
N THR A 2 18.93 18.03 18.14
CA THR A 2 17.66 17.40 18.54
C THR A 2 16.50 18.40 18.74
N ALA A 3 16.76 19.57 19.35
CA ALA A 3 15.74 20.60 19.59
C ALA A 3 15.18 21.28 18.32
N PHE A 4 15.96 21.33 17.23
CA PHE A 4 15.55 21.95 15.96
C PHE A 4 14.63 21.02 15.13
N VAL A 5 14.70 19.72 15.38
CA VAL A 5 13.83 18.70 14.74
C VAL A 5 12.59 18.42 15.59
N MET A 6 12.67 18.57 16.92
CA MET A 6 11.52 18.36 17.83
C MET A 6 10.44 19.43 17.70
N THR A 7 10.81 20.71 17.58
CA THR A 7 9.86 21.82 17.52
C THR A 7 8.81 21.71 16.40
N PRO A 8 9.13 21.34 15.14
CA PRO A 8 8.09 21.14 14.13
C PRO A 8 7.24 19.88 14.36
N LEU A 9 7.82 18.81 14.91
CA LEU A 9 7.09 17.56 15.22
C LEU A 9 6.05 17.78 16.32
N ASP A 10 6.41 18.53 17.37
CA ASP A 10 5.51 18.84 18.47
C ASP A 10 4.37 19.75 18.00
N VAL A 11 4.65 20.75 17.17
CA VAL A 11 3.61 21.62 16.58
C VAL A 11 2.65 20.82 15.69
N VAL A 12 3.14 19.88 14.89
CA VAL A 12 2.29 19.01 14.06
C VAL A 12 1.44 18.09 14.93
N LYS A 13 2.03 17.50 15.98
CA LYS A 13 1.32 16.62 16.91
C LYS A 13 0.21 17.35 17.63
N VAL A 14 0.48 18.55 18.18
CA VAL A 14 -0.50 19.39 18.87
C VAL A 14 -1.63 19.79 17.91
N ARG A 15 -1.30 20.27 16.70
CA ARG A 15 -2.32 20.62 15.69
C ARG A 15 -3.20 19.45 15.27
N MET A 16 -2.63 18.25 15.14
CA MET A 16 -3.41 17.03 14.84
C MET A 16 -4.36 16.67 15.98
N GLN A 17 -3.86 16.72 17.22
CA GLN A 17 -4.69 16.48 18.40
C GLN A 17 -5.83 17.49 18.48
N ASP A 18 -5.55 18.78 18.29
CA ASP A 18 -6.55 19.85 18.28
C ASP A 18 -7.60 19.64 17.18
N THR A 19 -7.17 19.19 16.00
CA THR A 19 -8.09 18.92 14.88
C THR A 19 -9.00 17.74 15.20
N VAL A 20 -8.46 16.64 15.74
CA VAL A 20 -9.25 15.47 16.16
C VAL A 20 -10.23 15.86 17.27
N LEU A 21 -9.79 16.61 18.27
CA LEU A 21 -10.64 17.09 19.36
C LEU A 21 -11.77 17.99 18.86
N ARG A 22 -11.51 18.87 17.90
CA ARG A 22 -12.55 19.70 17.24
C ARG A 22 -13.58 18.85 16.51
N ILE A 23 -13.16 17.82 15.78
CA ILE A 23 -14.07 16.91 15.07
C ILE A 23 -14.95 16.17 16.07
N ILE A 24 -14.36 15.61 17.13
CA ILE A 24 -15.11 14.89 18.18
C ILE A 24 -16.12 15.83 18.86
N ARG A 25 -15.72 17.07 19.17
CA ARG A 25 -16.58 18.06 19.83
C ARG A 25 -17.73 18.56 18.95
N ASN A 26 -17.49 18.72 17.65
CA ASN A 26 -18.46 19.34 16.73
C ASN A 26 -19.38 18.33 16.04
N GLU A 27 -18.88 17.11 15.75
CA GLU A 27 -19.59 16.11 14.94
C GLU A 27 -19.82 14.79 15.70
N GLY A 28 -19.29 14.67 16.92
CA GLY A 28 -19.37 13.47 17.74
C GLY A 28 -18.28 12.43 17.41
N ILE A 29 -18.07 11.49 18.34
CA ILE A 29 -17.04 10.44 18.21
C ILE A 29 -17.27 9.58 16.94
N LEU A 30 -18.53 9.28 16.62
CA LEU A 30 -18.90 8.42 15.49
C LEU A 30 -18.62 9.05 14.11
N SER A 31 -18.45 10.38 14.03
CA SER A 31 -18.05 11.05 12.79
C SER A 31 -16.71 10.53 12.26
N LEU A 32 -15.77 10.15 13.14
CA LEU A 32 -14.47 9.62 12.76
C LEU A 32 -14.57 8.34 11.90
N TRP A 33 -15.68 7.60 12.01
CA TRP A 33 -15.94 6.39 11.23
C TRP A 33 -16.96 6.56 10.12
N SER A 34 -17.58 7.74 9.96
CA SER A 34 -18.58 8.00 8.92
C SER A 34 -18.03 7.80 7.49
N GLY A 35 -16.72 8.01 7.30
CA GLY A 35 -16.00 7.75 6.05
C GLY A 35 -15.53 6.31 5.85
N LEU A 36 -15.74 5.41 6.82
CA LEU A 36 -15.24 4.03 6.75
C LEU A 36 -16.06 3.19 5.75
N SER A 37 -17.38 3.29 5.76
CA SER A 37 -18.23 2.45 4.90
C SER A 37 -17.99 2.68 3.40
N PRO A 38 -17.87 3.92 2.88
CA PRO A 38 -17.57 4.11 1.46
C PRO A 38 -16.12 3.71 1.13
N THR A 39 -15.22 3.80 2.11
CA THR A 39 -13.84 3.34 1.95
C THR A 39 -13.80 1.82 1.81
N LEU A 40 -14.50 1.08 2.69
CA LEU A 40 -14.53 -0.39 2.69
C LEU A 40 -15.11 -0.95 1.39
N VAL A 41 -16.23 -0.40 0.92
CA VAL A 41 -16.87 -0.81 -0.34
C VAL A 41 -15.91 -0.69 -1.54
N MET A 42 -14.94 0.22 -1.48
CA MET A 42 -13.95 0.41 -2.53
C MET A 42 -12.68 -0.41 -2.33
N THR A 43 -12.17 -0.47 -1.09
CA THR A 43 -10.93 -1.17 -0.79
C THR A 43 -11.07 -2.68 -0.88
N LEU A 44 -12.25 -3.23 -0.57
CA LEU A 44 -12.47 -4.67 -0.59
C LEU A 44 -12.28 -5.26 -1.99
N PRO A 45 -12.99 -4.80 -3.05
CA PRO A 45 -12.75 -5.26 -4.42
C PRO A 45 -11.28 -5.10 -4.84
N GLN A 46 -10.66 -3.96 -4.51
CA GLN A 46 -9.26 -3.71 -4.84
C GLN A 46 -8.33 -4.75 -4.22
N THR A 47 -8.50 -5.06 -2.93
CA THR A 47 -7.69 -6.07 -2.23
C THR A 47 -7.93 -7.47 -2.77
N VAL A 48 -9.19 -7.84 -3.05
CA VAL A 48 -9.52 -9.15 -3.60
C VAL A 48 -8.90 -9.34 -4.97
N ILE A 49 -9.05 -8.37 -5.88
CA ILE A 49 -8.44 -8.42 -7.21
C ILE A 49 -6.91 -8.51 -7.07
N TYR A 50 -6.33 -7.69 -6.19
CA TYR A 50 -4.90 -7.68 -5.95
C TYR A 50 -4.35 -9.05 -5.53
N PHE A 51 -4.90 -9.65 -4.46
CA PHE A 51 -4.44 -10.95 -3.96
C PHE A 51 -4.71 -12.07 -4.95
N THR A 52 -5.88 -12.06 -5.62
CA THR A 52 -6.23 -13.08 -6.63
C THR A 52 -5.26 -13.06 -7.81
N VAL A 53 -4.98 -11.87 -8.35
CA VAL A 53 -4.04 -11.70 -9.47
C VAL A 53 -2.62 -12.05 -9.03
N ASN A 54 -2.22 -11.64 -7.83
CA ASN A 54 -0.93 -11.99 -7.25
C ASN A 54 -0.75 -13.51 -7.12
N ASP A 55 -1.73 -14.23 -6.60
CA ASP A 55 -1.68 -15.69 -6.45
C ASP A 55 -1.71 -16.41 -7.81
N TRP A 56 -2.52 -15.92 -8.75
CA TRP A 56 -2.54 -16.41 -10.12
C TRP A 56 -1.18 -16.25 -10.82
N LEU A 57 -0.53 -15.09 -10.68
CA LEU A 57 0.81 -14.84 -11.21
C LEU A 57 1.86 -15.72 -10.51
N LYS A 58 1.81 -15.84 -9.19
CA LYS A 58 2.73 -16.74 -8.43
C LYS A 58 2.60 -18.18 -8.89
N TYR A 59 1.39 -18.64 -9.17
CA TYR A 59 1.12 -19.98 -9.72
C TYR A 59 1.69 -20.14 -11.13
N ARG A 60 1.43 -19.18 -12.03
CA ARG A 60 1.92 -19.21 -13.42
C ARG A 60 3.44 -19.18 -13.53
N VAL A 61 4.08 -18.47 -12.61
CA VAL A 61 5.54 -18.31 -12.55
C VAL A 61 6.22 -19.49 -11.82
N GLY A 62 5.46 -20.42 -11.24
CA GLY A 62 6.00 -21.59 -10.56
C GLY A 62 6.64 -21.27 -9.20
N TYR A 63 6.33 -20.11 -8.62
CA TYR A 63 6.79 -19.70 -7.28
C TYR A 63 5.94 -20.33 -6.15
N THR A 64 4.96 -21.16 -6.49
CA THR A 64 4.15 -21.91 -5.52
C THR A 64 5.06 -22.76 -4.63
N SER A 65 4.95 -22.50 -3.33
CA SER A 65 5.64 -23.08 -2.17
C SER A 65 5.69 -24.62 -2.04
N LYS A 66 5.34 -25.39 -3.07
CA LYS A 66 5.41 -26.86 -3.07
C LYS A 66 6.80 -27.42 -3.39
N THR A 67 7.78 -26.56 -3.68
CA THR A 67 9.14 -27.02 -3.95
C THR A 67 10.17 -26.04 -3.40
N VAL A 68 10.23 -25.90 -2.07
CA VAL A 68 11.53 -25.69 -1.43
C VAL A 68 12.31 -26.96 -1.71
N ASN A 69 12.94 -27.01 -2.88
CA ASN A 69 13.81 -28.10 -3.26
C ASN A 69 14.88 -28.19 -2.17
N LYS A 70 14.92 -29.38 -1.58
CA LYS A 70 15.85 -29.93 -0.57
C LYS A 70 17.34 -29.61 -0.83
N SER A 71 17.67 -29.06 -2.01
CA SER A 71 19.00 -28.72 -2.50
C SER A 71 19.42 -27.25 -2.36
N GLN A 72 18.54 -26.30 -2.01
CA GLN A 72 18.96 -24.90 -1.75
C GLN A 72 19.43 -24.65 -0.30
N VAL A 73 19.21 -25.60 0.61
CA VAL A 73 19.55 -25.46 2.04
C VAL A 73 21.06 -25.63 2.31
N MET A 74 21.83 -26.21 1.38
CA MET A 74 23.27 -26.48 1.61
C MET A 74 24.23 -25.39 1.11
N THR A 75 23.79 -24.34 0.41
CA THR A 75 24.71 -23.38 -0.24
C THR A 75 24.54 -21.91 0.19
N SER A 76 23.84 -21.65 1.29
CA SER A 76 23.69 -20.28 1.83
C SER A 76 24.64 -20.02 3.00
N GLY A 77 25.90 -20.47 2.86
CA GLY A 77 27.01 -20.16 3.76
C GLY A 77 27.74 -18.85 3.43
N SER A 78 27.34 -18.13 2.38
CA SER A 78 28.07 -16.93 1.93
C SER A 78 27.17 -15.72 1.83
N PHE A 79 27.51 -14.71 2.63
CA PHE A 79 26.99 -13.33 2.65
C PHE A 79 27.23 -12.55 1.34
N GLN A 80 27.42 -13.24 0.20
CA GLN A 80 28.13 -12.69 -0.97
C GLN A 80 27.31 -12.57 -2.26
N ASN A 81 26.05 -13.02 -2.29
CA ASN A 81 25.15 -12.77 -3.42
C ASN A 81 24.01 -11.85 -2.97
N PHE A 82 24.30 -10.55 -2.90
CA PHE A 82 23.40 -9.55 -2.35
C PHE A 82 22.06 -9.46 -3.10
N ILE A 83 21.98 -9.89 -4.36
CA ILE A 83 20.74 -9.89 -5.15
C ILE A 83 20.83 -10.95 -6.26
N SER A 84 20.09 -12.06 -6.16
CA SER A 84 19.94 -13.01 -7.27
C SER A 84 18.70 -12.65 -8.11
N PRO A 85 18.70 -12.80 -9.45
CA PRO A 85 17.54 -12.45 -10.30
C PRO A 85 16.24 -13.19 -9.93
N LYS A 86 16.32 -14.28 -9.17
CA LYS A 86 15.16 -15.02 -8.64
C LYS A 86 14.50 -14.34 -7.43
N ASP A 87 15.21 -13.46 -6.72
CA ASP A 87 14.70 -12.72 -5.55
C ASP A 87 13.86 -11.48 -5.95
N PHE A 88 13.97 -11.04 -7.20
CA PHE A 88 13.12 -9.98 -7.78
C PHE A 88 11.77 -10.47 -8.30
N LEU A 89 11.56 -11.78 -8.33
CA LEU A 89 10.34 -12.36 -8.88
C LEU A 89 9.10 -11.99 -8.03
N PRO A 90 9.14 -12.06 -6.67
CA PRO A 90 8.02 -11.64 -5.83
C PRO A 90 7.63 -10.15 -5.95
N PRO A 91 8.54 -9.16 -5.90
CA PRO A 91 8.16 -7.76 -6.10
C PRO A 91 7.63 -7.47 -7.51
N LEU A 92 8.18 -8.12 -8.56
CA LEU A 92 7.67 -7.93 -9.91
C LEU A 92 6.23 -8.45 -10.02
N VAL A 93 5.94 -9.63 -9.48
CA VAL A 93 4.57 -10.16 -9.40
C VAL A 93 3.66 -9.25 -8.57
N GLY A 94 4.14 -8.75 -7.43
CA GLY A 94 3.44 -7.79 -6.59
C GLY A 94 3.19 -6.44 -7.28
N GLY A 95 4.09 -6.00 -8.14
CA GLY A 95 3.97 -4.78 -8.95
C GLY A 95 2.97 -4.94 -10.08
N VAL A 96 3.08 -6.02 -10.86
CA VAL A 96 2.15 -6.32 -11.97
C VAL A 96 0.72 -6.52 -11.46
N SER A 97 0.54 -7.30 -10.39
CA SER A 97 -0.77 -7.48 -9.77
C SER A 97 -1.38 -6.16 -9.29
N ARG A 98 -0.55 -5.25 -8.78
CA ARG A 98 -1.00 -3.91 -8.37
C ARG A 98 -1.45 -3.08 -9.57
N ILE A 99 -0.76 -3.16 -10.73
CA ILE A 99 -1.18 -2.47 -11.95
C ILE A 99 -2.58 -2.93 -12.36
N PHE A 100 -2.82 -4.24 -12.42
CA PHE A 100 -4.13 -4.80 -12.77
C PHE A 100 -5.23 -4.36 -11.80
N ALA A 101 -4.97 -4.43 -10.49
CA ALA A 101 -5.92 -4.01 -9.47
C ALA A 101 -6.28 -2.52 -9.59
N VAL A 102 -5.29 -1.64 -9.78
CA VAL A 102 -5.53 -0.21 -9.93
C VAL A 102 -6.28 0.08 -11.22
N MET A 103 -5.94 -0.56 -12.33
CA MET A 103 -6.64 -0.34 -13.61
C MET A 103 -8.11 -0.75 -13.57
N ALA A 104 -8.44 -1.83 -12.85
CA ALA A 104 -9.82 -2.30 -12.67
C ALA A 104 -10.64 -1.34 -11.78
N VAL A 105 -10.02 -0.76 -10.76
CA VAL A 105 -10.72 0.05 -9.74
C VAL A 105 -10.69 1.56 -10.06
N SER A 106 -9.81 2.01 -10.97
CA SER A 106 -9.64 3.42 -11.35
C SER A 106 -10.95 4.16 -11.66
N PRO A 107 -11.91 3.60 -12.43
CA PRO A 107 -13.17 4.29 -12.71
C PRO A 107 -14.01 4.55 -11.44
N ILE A 108 -13.99 3.62 -10.49
CA ILE A 108 -14.72 3.73 -9.22
C ILE A 108 -14.04 4.76 -8.30
N GLU A 109 -12.72 4.80 -8.26
CA GLU A 109 -11.95 5.82 -7.52
C GLU A 109 -12.23 7.23 -8.05
N LEU A 110 -12.31 7.40 -9.37
CA LEU A 110 -12.62 8.69 -9.98
C LEU A 110 -14.03 9.16 -9.60
N LEU A 111 -15.00 8.26 -9.57
CA LEU A 111 -16.37 8.59 -9.14
C LEU A 111 -16.42 9.03 -7.69
N ARG A 112 -15.71 8.32 -6.81
CA ARG A 112 -15.59 8.69 -5.40
C ARG A 112 -15.03 10.09 -5.25
N THR A 113 -13.92 10.39 -5.92
CA THR A 113 -13.24 11.68 -5.76
C THR A 113 -14.13 12.82 -6.24
N LYS A 114 -14.89 12.65 -7.32
CA LYS A 114 -15.90 13.64 -7.76
C LYS A 114 -17.05 13.81 -6.77
N ILE A 115 -17.58 12.74 -6.19
CA ILE A 115 -18.65 12.80 -5.18
C ILE A 115 -18.17 13.53 -3.92
N GLN A 116 -16.97 13.19 -3.43
CA GLN A 116 -16.36 13.82 -2.26
C GLN A 116 -16.04 15.30 -2.48
N ALA A 117 -15.61 15.67 -3.70
CA ALA A 117 -15.31 17.05 -4.04
C ALA A 117 -16.57 17.92 -4.21
N ARG A 118 -17.62 17.39 -4.85
CA ARG A 118 -18.82 18.17 -5.22
C ARG A 118 -20.03 17.99 -4.28
N LYS A 119 -19.92 17.17 -3.22
CA LYS A 119 -21.04 16.80 -2.32
C LYS A 119 -22.30 16.35 -3.09
N VAL A 120 -22.12 15.65 -4.21
CA VAL A 120 -23.23 15.25 -5.09
C VAL A 120 -24.00 14.10 -4.44
N LEU A 121 -25.33 14.14 -4.55
CA LEU A 121 -26.20 13.03 -4.13
C LEU A 121 -25.90 11.78 -4.97
N TYR A 122 -25.95 10.61 -4.32
CA TYR A 122 -25.65 9.31 -4.96
C TYR A 122 -26.54 9.00 -6.17
N ARG A 123 -27.72 9.62 -6.24
CA ARG A 123 -28.68 9.47 -7.34
C ARG A 123 -28.20 10.04 -8.68
N ASP A 124 -27.27 11.01 -8.65
CA ASP A 124 -26.77 11.69 -9.84
C ASP A 124 -25.43 11.10 -10.34
N ILE A 125 -24.98 9.97 -9.78
CA ILE A 125 -23.71 9.35 -10.18
C ILE A 125 -23.77 8.89 -11.64
N THR A 126 -24.89 8.31 -12.06
CA THR A 126 -25.05 7.81 -13.43
C THR A 126 -25.06 8.95 -14.44
N SER A 127 -25.76 10.05 -14.15
CA SER A 127 -25.76 11.24 -14.99
C SER A 127 -24.38 11.91 -15.04
N LEU A 128 -23.65 11.93 -13.91
CA LEU A 128 -22.27 12.40 -13.85
C LEU A 128 -21.30 11.54 -14.69
N VAL A 129 -21.41 10.21 -14.64
CA VAL A 129 -20.61 9.29 -15.48
C VAL A 129 -20.89 9.56 -16.94
N VAL A 130 -22.16 9.56 -17.34
CA VAL A 130 -22.58 9.75 -18.74
C VAL A 130 -22.12 11.10 -19.27
N THR A 131 -22.24 12.16 -18.46
CA THR A 131 -21.81 13.51 -18.84
C THR A 131 -20.29 13.58 -18.99
N THR A 132 -19.54 12.98 -18.05
CA THR A 132 -18.08 12.91 -18.10
C THR A 132 -17.60 12.15 -19.34
N VAL A 133 -18.20 10.99 -19.66
CA VAL A 133 -17.82 10.19 -20.83
C VAL A 133 -18.18 10.90 -22.13
N LYS A 134 -19.30 11.63 -22.18
CA LYS A 134 -19.69 12.41 -23.36
C LYS A 134 -18.78 13.63 -23.59
N GLN A 135 -18.28 14.27 -22.54
CA GLN A 135 -17.45 15.48 -22.63
C GLN A 135 -15.97 15.17 -22.84
N ASP A 136 -15.40 14.28 -22.03
CA ASP A 136 -13.95 14.02 -21.96
C ASP A 136 -13.56 12.66 -22.59
N GLY A 137 -14.54 11.90 -23.10
CA GLY A 137 -14.35 10.57 -23.66
C GLY A 137 -14.18 9.45 -22.62
N LEU A 138 -14.12 8.20 -23.07
CA LEU A 138 -13.98 7.03 -22.18
C LEU A 138 -12.67 7.01 -21.39
N LYS A 139 -11.57 7.51 -21.97
CA LYS A 139 -10.25 7.57 -21.31
C LYS A 139 -10.24 8.46 -20.07
N SER A 140 -11.23 9.35 -19.93
CA SER A 140 -11.36 10.24 -18.78
C SER A 140 -11.59 9.49 -17.46
N LEU A 141 -12.15 8.28 -17.50
CA LEU A 141 -12.38 7.45 -16.31
C LEU A 141 -11.08 6.96 -15.65
N TRP A 142 -9.97 7.01 -16.39
CA TRP A 142 -8.63 6.65 -15.90
C TRP A 142 -7.74 7.87 -15.63
N LEU A 143 -8.27 9.11 -15.72
CA LEU A 143 -7.57 10.34 -15.33
C LEU A 143 -7.31 10.35 -13.82
N GLY A 144 -6.17 9.80 -13.40
CA GLY A 144 -5.80 9.63 -11.99
C GLY A 144 -5.15 8.29 -11.68
N ALA A 145 -5.28 7.31 -12.59
CA ALA A 145 -4.62 6.02 -12.49
C ALA A 145 -3.10 6.18 -12.43
N GLY A 146 -2.52 7.07 -13.23
CA GLY A 146 -1.06 7.31 -13.28
C GLY A 146 -0.45 7.69 -11.92
N PRO A 147 -0.93 8.77 -11.26
CA PRO A 147 -0.48 9.12 -9.91
C PRO A 147 -0.74 8.03 -8.86
N THR A 148 -1.83 7.26 -8.98
CA THR A 148 -2.08 6.12 -8.09
C THR A 148 -1.08 5.00 -8.32
N LEU A 149 -0.80 4.60 -9.57
CA LEU A 149 0.20 3.60 -9.93
C LEU A 149 1.60 3.99 -9.48
N LEU A 150 1.99 5.26 -9.65
CA LEU A 150 3.30 5.78 -9.26
C LEU A 150 3.58 5.59 -7.76
N ARG A 151 2.54 5.60 -6.92
CA ARG A 151 2.66 5.31 -5.49
C ARG A 151 2.56 3.82 -5.21
N ASP A 152 1.48 3.21 -5.70
CA ASP A 152 1.04 1.89 -5.24
C ASP A 152 1.99 0.77 -5.73
N VAL A 153 2.58 0.93 -6.93
CA VAL A 153 3.49 -0.07 -7.51
C VAL A 153 4.82 -0.11 -6.75
N PRO A 154 5.57 1.00 -6.57
CA PRO A 154 6.79 0.99 -5.76
C PRO A 154 6.53 0.54 -4.32
N TYR A 155 5.40 0.95 -3.73
CA TYR A 155 5.03 0.52 -2.38
C TYR A 155 4.90 -1.00 -2.30
N SER A 156 4.17 -1.61 -3.24
CA SER A 156 3.97 -3.05 -3.26
C SER A 156 5.26 -3.82 -3.48
N MET A 157 6.13 -3.33 -4.36
CA MET A 157 7.42 -3.97 -4.65
C MET A 157 8.30 -4.01 -3.40
N VAL A 158 8.52 -2.86 -2.76
CA VAL A 158 9.35 -2.80 -1.54
C VAL A 158 8.72 -3.58 -0.40
N PHE A 159 7.39 -3.57 -0.29
CA PHE A 159 6.66 -4.27 0.75
C PHE A 159 6.87 -5.77 0.68
N TRP A 160 6.62 -6.38 -0.48
CA TRP A 160 6.80 -7.82 -0.65
C TRP A 160 8.26 -8.25 -0.58
N LEU A 161 9.20 -7.45 -1.12
CA LEU A 161 10.63 -7.70 -0.95
C LEU A 161 11.03 -7.81 0.52
N THR A 162 10.63 -6.81 1.30
CA THR A 162 11.00 -6.74 2.72
C THR A 162 10.32 -7.87 3.50
N TYR A 163 9.04 -8.11 3.23
CA TYR A 163 8.27 -9.18 3.88
C TYR A 163 8.87 -10.56 3.57
N ASP A 164 9.10 -10.88 2.30
CA ASP A 164 9.60 -12.18 1.86
C ASP A 164 11.04 -12.40 2.35
N TYR A 165 11.88 -11.35 2.39
CA TYR A 165 13.22 -11.43 2.97
C TYR A 165 13.18 -11.78 4.46
N MET A 166 12.35 -11.08 5.25
CA MET A 166 12.20 -11.34 6.69
C MET A 166 11.60 -12.72 6.96
N LYS A 167 10.56 -13.09 6.22
CA LYS A 167 9.90 -14.39 6.30
C LYS A 167 10.87 -15.53 5.98
N SER A 168 11.59 -15.43 4.87
CA SER A 168 12.55 -16.46 4.44
C SER A 168 13.71 -16.59 5.42
N GLY A 169 14.23 -15.47 5.94
CA GLY A 169 15.28 -15.49 6.96
C GLY A 169 14.84 -16.20 8.25
N PHE A 170 13.60 -15.98 8.69
CA PHE A 170 13.04 -16.64 9.86
C PHE A 170 12.87 -18.15 9.64
N ILE A 171 12.27 -18.55 8.52
CA ILE A 171 12.06 -19.96 8.15
C ILE A 171 13.41 -20.69 8.04
N ASN A 172 14.41 -20.10 7.38
CA ASN A 172 15.73 -20.70 7.22
C ASN A 172 16.44 -20.90 8.57
N LYS A 173 16.31 -19.94 9.50
CA LYS A 173 16.86 -20.07 10.85
C LYS A 173 16.18 -21.22 11.61
N GLN A 174 14.86 -21.33 11.51
CA GLN A 174 14.11 -22.41 12.15
C GLN A 174 14.51 -23.78 11.58
N ILE A 175 14.59 -23.91 10.25
CA ILE A 175 15.03 -25.15 9.58
C ILE A 175 16.43 -25.54 10.04
N ARG A 176 17.38 -24.60 10.09
CA ARG A 176 18.76 -24.86 10.53
C ARG A 176 18.82 -25.36 11.98
N THR A 177 18.03 -24.76 12.87
CA THR A 177 17.95 -25.21 14.27
C THR A 177 17.38 -26.63 14.39
N HIS A 178 16.37 -26.98 13.60
CA HIS A 178 15.79 -28.32 13.62
C HIS A 178 16.70 -29.39 12.98
N LEU A 179 17.39 -29.05 11.89
CA LEU A 179 18.38 -29.94 11.27
C LEU A 179 19.54 -30.27 12.21
N LEU A 180 19.94 -29.32 13.07
CA LEU A 180 20.96 -29.54 14.11
C LEU A 180 20.45 -30.41 15.27
N SER A 181 19.13 -30.53 15.45
CA SER A 181 18.50 -31.24 16.58
C SER A 181 18.12 -32.69 16.25
N ASN A 182 18.39 -33.20 15.03
CA ASN A 182 18.01 -34.55 14.56
C ASN A 182 16.54 -34.93 14.82
N SER A 183 15.64 -33.95 14.92
CA SER A 183 14.20 -34.15 15.05
C SER A 183 13.56 -34.18 13.67
N GLU A 184 12.60 -35.09 13.43
CA GLU A 184 11.80 -35.08 12.20
C GLU A 184 11.21 -33.68 11.95
N LEU A 185 11.29 -33.17 10.71
CA LEU A 185 10.77 -31.85 10.38
C LEU A 185 9.25 -31.85 10.62
N PRO A 186 8.71 -31.05 11.54
CA PRO A 186 7.26 -30.93 11.67
C PRO A 186 6.66 -30.38 10.37
N ALA A 187 5.58 -30.99 9.87
CA ALA A 187 4.84 -30.56 8.68
C ALA A 187 4.28 -29.13 8.75
N THR A 188 4.53 -28.41 9.84
CA THR A 188 4.04 -27.06 10.16
C THR A 188 5.05 -25.94 9.90
N PHE A 189 6.18 -26.18 9.23
CA PHE A 189 7.20 -25.15 8.95
C PHE A 189 6.70 -23.90 8.19
N ASP A 190 5.58 -23.97 7.46
CA ASP A 190 5.01 -22.82 6.76
C ASP A 190 4.15 -21.91 7.67
N ARG A 191 4.02 -22.23 8.97
CA ARG A 191 3.13 -21.50 9.90
C ARG A 191 3.90 -20.40 10.64
N ILE A 192 3.64 -19.16 10.28
CA ILE A 192 4.15 -17.98 11.01
C ILE A 192 3.11 -17.59 12.05
N HIS A 193 3.48 -17.63 13.33
CA HIS A 193 2.61 -17.14 14.40
C HIS A 193 2.26 -15.66 14.23
N PHE A 194 1.07 -15.27 14.70
CA PHE A 194 0.54 -13.90 14.64
C PHE A 194 1.56 -12.82 15.03
N SER A 195 2.33 -13.03 16.11
CA SER A 195 3.32 -12.05 16.59
C SER A 195 4.45 -11.78 15.59
N HIS A 196 4.97 -12.83 14.97
CA HIS A 196 6.02 -12.72 13.96
C HIS A 196 5.46 -12.12 12.67
N ALA A 197 4.27 -12.55 12.24
CA ALA A 197 3.56 -11.99 11.09
C ALA A 197 3.28 -10.49 11.27
N PHE A 198 2.84 -10.08 12.46
CA PHE A 198 2.64 -8.68 12.82
C PHE A 198 3.95 -7.88 12.77
N GLY A 199 5.03 -8.41 13.33
CA GLY A 199 6.35 -7.77 13.32
C GLY A 199 6.91 -7.59 11.91
N PHE A 200 6.83 -8.62 11.07
CA PHE A 200 7.29 -8.56 9.67
C PHE A 200 6.44 -7.60 8.85
N GLY A 201 5.10 -7.63 9.02
CA GLY A 201 4.19 -6.70 8.38
C GLY A 201 4.44 -5.24 8.78
N ALA A 202 4.73 -4.99 10.05
CA ALA A 202 5.07 -3.66 10.56
C ALA A 202 6.38 -3.14 9.96
N ALA A 203 7.44 -3.95 9.97
CA ALA A 203 8.75 -3.59 9.43
C ALA A 203 8.69 -3.34 7.92
N ALA A 204 8.01 -4.22 7.17
CA ALA A 204 7.79 -4.06 5.74
C ALA A 204 6.99 -2.80 5.41
N GLY A 205 5.91 -2.53 6.15
CA GLY A 205 5.09 -1.33 5.98
C GLY A 205 5.86 -0.05 6.30
N PHE A 206 6.72 -0.06 7.32
CA PHE A 206 7.59 1.05 7.67
C PHE A 206 8.62 1.34 6.57
N ILE A 207 9.42 0.34 6.18
CA ILE A 207 10.49 0.50 5.17
C ILE A 207 9.89 0.96 3.83
N SER A 208 8.78 0.34 3.42
CA SER A 208 8.06 0.71 2.20
C SER A 208 7.50 2.12 2.29
N GLY A 209 6.90 2.48 3.43
CA GLY A 209 6.44 3.83 3.70
C GLY A 209 7.58 4.86 3.54
N VAL A 210 8.72 4.66 4.20
CA VAL A 210 9.84 5.59 4.13
C VAL A 210 10.33 5.77 2.69
N LEU A 211 10.61 4.67 1.99
CA LEU A 211 11.17 4.71 0.64
C LEU A 211 10.21 5.31 -0.39
N THR A 212 8.89 5.12 -0.20
CA THR A 212 7.89 5.61 -1.15
C THR A 212 7.34 6.99 -0.82
N HIS A 213 7.79 7.61 0.27
CA HIS A 213 7.27 8.90 0.69
C HIS A 213 7.35 10.01 -0.38
N PRO A 214 8.45 10.16 -1.13
CA PRO A 214 8.53 11.17 -2.18
C PRO A 214 7.47 10.97 -3.28
N PHE A 215 7.14 9.72 -3.63
CA PHE A 215 6.11 9.41 -4.63
C PHE A 215 4.71 9.74 -4.12
N ASP A 216 4.45 9.57 -2.82
CA ASP A 216 3.19 9.99 -2.21
C ASP A 216 3.03 11.49 -2.25
N VAL A 217 4.09 12.27 -1.96
CA VAL A 217 4.01 13.72 -2.00
C VAL A 217 3.72 14.21 -3.42
N ILE A 218 4.37 13.62 -4.44
CA ILE A 218 4.05 13.88 -5.85
C ILE A 218 2.56 13.61 -6.15
N LYS A 219 2.03 12.48 -5.66
CA LYS A 219 0.61 12.12 -5.84
C LYS A 219 -0.32 13.10 -5.13
N THR A 220 -0.07 13.44 -3.87
CA THR A 220 -0.97 14.28 -3.08
C THR A 220 -1.05 15.69 -3.64
N HIS A 221 0.07 16.27 -4.08
CA HIS A 221 0.05 17.56 -4.76
C HIS A 221 -0.80 17.51 -6.04
N ARG A 222 -0.62 16.46 -6.85
CA ARG A 222 -1.45 16.28 -8.04
C ARG A 222 -2.92 16.09 -7.74
N GLN A 223 -3.27 15.30 -6.73
CA GLN A 223 -4.68 15.08 -6.36
C GLN A 223 -5.34 16.36 -5.82
N VAL A 224 -4.59 17.19 -5.09
CA VAL A 224 -5.07 18.52 -4.66
C VAL A 224 -5.29 19.43 -5.87
N ASP A 225 -4.38 19.43 -6.83
CA ASP A 225 -4.53 20.22 -8.05
C ASP A 225 -5.69 19.71 -8.90
N PHE A 226 -5.82 18.40 -9.14
CA PHE A 226 -6.98 17.78 -9.79
C PHE A 226 -8.31 18.09 -9.09
N GLY A 227 -8.31 18.14 -7.75
CA GLY A 227 -9.48 18.57 -6.97
C GLY A 227 -9.90 20.01 -7.27
N LYS A 228 -8.94 20.92 -7.47
CA LYS A 228 -9.20 22.31 -7.89
C LYS A 228 -9.65 22.40 -9.35
N TYR A 229 -9.09 21.57 -10.23
CA TYR A 229 -9.47 21.50 -11.66
C TYR A 229 -10.86 20.90 -11.87
N SER A 230 -11.30 19.95 -11.04
CA SER A 230 -12.66 19.37 -11.11
C SER A 230 -13.77 20.38 -10.82
N VAL A 231 -13.45 21.56 -10.28
CA VAL A 231 -14.42 22.61 -9.92
C VAL A 231 -14.46 23.73 -10.98
N SER A 232 -13.41 23.90 -11.78
CA SER A 232 -13.31 25.00 -12.75
C SER A 232 -13.31 24.48 -14.19
N PHE A 233 -14.37 24.78 -14.94
CA PHE A 233 -14.62 24.33 -16.32
C PHE A 233 -13.72 24.99 -17.40
N ASN A 234 -12.64 25.68 -17.03
CA ASN A 234 -11.85 26.47 -17.98
C ASN A 234 -10.41 25.95 -18.15
N HIS A 235 -10.14 25.55 -19.39
CA HIS A 235 -8.86 25.35 -20.09
C HIS A 235 -7.82 24.39 -19.49
N LEU A 236 -7.60 23.32 -20.26
CA LEU A 236 -6.53 22.33 -20.16
C LEU A 236 -5.15 22.99 -20.25
N HIS A 237 -4.45 23.11 -19.12
CA HIS A 237 -2.98 23.10 -19.14
C HIS A 237 -2.49 21.79 -18.51
N PRO A 238 -2.02 20.83 -19.32
CA PRO A 238 -1.34 19.64 -18.82
C PRO A 238 0.05 20.05 -18.33
N THR A 239 0.14 20.64 -17.14
CA THR A 239 1.45 20.92 -16.54
C THR A 239 2.10 19.58 -16.16
N SER A 240 3.26 19.32 -16.75
CA SER A 240 4.05 18.12 -16.51
C SER A 240 4.26 17.90 -15.02
N THR A 241 4.18 16.63 -14.57
CA THR A 241 4.44 16.20 -13.18
C THR A 241 5.71 16.83 -12.64
N TRP A 242 6.69 16.89 -13.52
CA TRP A 242 8.03 17.34 -13.27
C TRP A 242 8.09 18.85 -13.02
N THR A 243 7.37 19.64 -13.82
CA THR A 243 7.32 21.10 -13.66
C THR A 243 6.67 21.48 -12.33
N LEU A 244 5.62 20.76 -11.93
CA LEU A 244 4.94 20.98 -10.64
C LEU A 244 5.86 20.63 -9.46
N LEU A 245 6.55 19.48 -9.54
CA LEU A 245 7.51 19.04 -8.53
C LEU A 245 8.71 19.99 -8.42
N HIS A 246 9.24 20.42 -9.56
CA HIS A 246 10.35 21.35 -9.66
C HIS A 246 9.98 22.72 -9.08
N ASN A 247 8.78 23.23 -9.40
CA ASN A 247 8.27 24.47 -8.84
C ASN A 247 8.01 24.38 -7.34
N LEU A 248 7.55 23.23 -6.84
CA LEU A 248 7.36 22.99 -5.41
C LEU A 248 8.70 22.95 -4.67
N TYR A 249 9.68 22.25 -5.24
CA TYR A 249 11.04 22.17 -4.71
C TYR A 249 11.69 23.56 -4.64
N ILE A 250 11.55 24.37 -5.70
CA ILE A 250 12.08 25.74 -5.72
C ILE A 250 11.36 26.65 -4.71
N LYS A 251 10.02 26.53 -4.56
CA LYS A 251 9.24 27.43 -3.70
C LYS A 251 9.32 27.10 -2.21
N ASN A 252 9.30 25.82 -1.85
CA ASN A 252 9.18 25.38 -0.44
C ASN A 252 10.36 24.52 0.04
N GLY A 253 11.35 24.24 -0.82
CA GLY A 253 12.53 23.46 -0.50
C GLY A 253 12.28 21.97 -0.25
N LEU A 254 13.32 21.28 0.23
CA LEU A 254 13.29 19.87 0.63
C LEU A 254 12.26 19.53 1.74
N PRO A 255 11.97 20.38 2.74
CA PRO A 255 11.01 20.04 3.79
C PRO A 255 9.58 19.81 3.29
N ALA A 256 9.20 20.42 2.15
CA ALA A 256 7.90 20.21 1.54
C ALA A 256 7.69 18.76 1.04
N LEU A 257 8.77 18.09 0.65
CA LEU A 257 8.77 16.68 0.22
C LEU A 257 8.59 15.70 1.39
N PHE A 258 8.67 16.18 2.64
CA PHE A 258 8.44 15.39 3.85
C PHE A 258 7.18 15.81 4.62
N SER A 259 6.37 16.69 4.03
CA SER A 259 5.12 17.15 4.64
C SER A 259 4.15 15.97 4.79
N GLY A 260 3.66 15.75 6.01
CA GLY A 260 2.75 14.64 6.32
C GLY A 260 3.43 13.26 6.44
N PHE A 261 4.75 13.21 6.59
CA PHE A 261 5.49 11.95 6.80
C PHE A 261 5.00 11.16 8.02
N THR A 262 4.98 11.76 9.20
CA THR A 262 4.59 11.11 10.46
C THR A 262 3.20 10.45 10.42
N PRO A 263 2.10 11.15 10.07
CA PRO A 263 0.77 10.53 10.03
C PRO A 263 0.70 9.43 8.98
N ARG A 264 1.45 9.54 7.88
CA ARG A 264 1.50 8.53 6.83
C ARG A 264 2.18 7.26 7.31
N ILE A 265 3.37 7.37 7.91
CA ILE A 265 4.11 6.21 8.41
C ILE A 265 3.31 5.46 9.47
N ILE A 266 2.71 6.18 10.42
CA ILE A 266 1.85 5.57 11.45
C ILE A 266 0.74 4.77 10.78
N LYS A 267 0.02 5.38 9.82
CA LYS A 267 -1.07 4.73 9.09
C LYS A 267 -0.61 3.51 8.30
N THR A 268 0.48 3.60 7.54
CA THR A 268 0.93 2.50 6.67
C THR A 268 1.49 1.35 7.48
N THR A 269 2.31 1.63 8.50
CA THR A 269 2.89 0.61 9.38
C THR A 269 1.80 -0.12 10.16
N SER A 270 0.83 0.58 10.76
CA SER A 270 -0.25 -0.06 11.51
C SER A 270 -1.16 -0.89 10.60
N ALA A 271 -1.53 -0.35 9.44
CA ALA A 271 -2.40 -1.06 8.50
C ALA A 271 -1.74 -2.33 7.95
N SER A 272 -0.45 -2.26 7.57
CA SER A 272 0.30 -3.41 7.07
C SER A 272 0.53 -4.48 8.14
N ALA A 273 0.82 -4.09 9.39
CA ALA A 273 0.99 -5.03 10.48
C ALA A 273 -0.29 -5.84 10.74
N ILE A 274 -1.43 -5.16 10.83
CA ILE A 274 -2.74 -5.81 11.03
C ILE A 274 -3.10 -6.68 9.82
N MET A 275 -2.91 -6.17 8.60
CA MET A 275 -3.24 -6.89 7.37
C MET A 275 -2.55 -8.26 7.31
N ILE A 276 -1.23 -8.29 7.51
CA ILE A 276 -0.45 -9.53 7.44
C ILE A 276 -0.79 -10.47 8.60
N ALA A 277 -0.90 -9.94 9.81
CA ALA A 277 -1.19 -10.76 10.99
C ALA A 277 -2.57 -11.44 10.89
N VAL A 278 -3.59 -10.71 10.39
CA VAL A 278 -4.93 -11.26 10.12
C VAL A 278 -4.87 -12.26 8.97
N PHE A 279 -4.17 -11.94 7.87
CA PHE A 279 -4.05 -12.83 6.72
C PHE A 279 -3.45 -14.19 7.09
N GLU A 280 -2.31 -14.21 7.80
CA GLU A 280 -1.65 -15.47 8.20
C GLU A 280 -2.50 -16.24 9.23
N SER A 281 -3.19 -15.56 10.15
CA SER A 281 -4.09 -16.22 11.12
C SER A 281 -5.31 -16.85 10.45
N LEU A 282 -5.87 -16.20 9.43
CA LEU A 282 -6.98 -16.74 8.65
C LEU A 282 -6.52 -17.92 7.81
N LYS A 283 -5.34 -17.81 7.16
CA LYS A 283 -4.73 -18.91 6.40
C LYS A 283 -4.54 -20.14 7.29
N GLU A 284 -4.05 -19.96 8.52
CA GLU A 284 -3.88 -21.05 9.48
C GLU A 284 -5.21 -21.76 9.80
N LYS A 285 -6.27 -21.00 10.09
CA LYS A 285 -7.60 -21.57 10.38
C LYS A 285 -8.20 -22.31 9.19
N VAL A 286 -8.08 -21.77 7.98
CA VAL A 286 -8.64 -22.38 6.76
C VAL A 286 -7.93 -23.70 6.44
N VAL A 287 -6.60 -23.75 6.57
CA VAL A 287 -5.82 -24.98 6.32
C VAL A 287 -6.18 -26.08 7.34
N ASN A 288 -6.40 -25.71 8.62
CA ASN A 288 -6.83 -26.66 9.64
C ASN A 288 -8.25 -27.20 9.39
N ILE A 289 -9.14 -26.43 8.76
CA ILE A 289 -10.50 -26.88 8.40
C ILE A 289 -10.47 -27.84 7.21
N GLY A 290 -9.60 -27.61 6.22
CA GLY A 290 -9.46 -28.48 5.04
C GLY A 290 -8.68 -29.78 5.27
N THR A 291 -8.25 -30.05 6.50
CA THR A 291 -7.55 -31.29 6.91
C THR A 291 -8.40 -32.19 7.81
N ILE A 292 -9.68 -31.86 7.98
CA ILE A 292 -10.73 -32.69 8.59
C ILE A 292 -11.57 -33.29 7.46
#